data_AF-A0A252B341-F1
#
_entry.id   AF-A0A252B341-F1
#
_cell.length_a   1.000
_cell.length_b   1.000
_cell.length_c   1.000
_cell.angle_alpha   90.00
_cell.angle_beta   90.00
_cell.angle_gamma   90.00
#
_symmetry.space_group_name_H-M   'P 1'
#
loop_
_entity.id
_entity.type
_entity.pdbx_description
1 polymer ?
#
loop_
_entity_poly.entity_id
_entity_poly.type
_entity_poly.pdbx_seq_one_letter_code
_entity_poly.pdbx_strand_id
1 'polypeptide(L)'
;MIDPIFKAVNQIYATHLVDDLRALSDCMKAIRAEGAKTDNEALELIGILENLERHAKYARELLRTELAQQMQSDGVTGMQSQNWKASLADAARTAIITDEKALKAAMPGLWEPQPDKLNKTELNKLARKGDVPGVTLSNGGAPVLRVSARKGE
;
A
#
# COMPACT_ATOMS: atom_id res chain seq x y z
N MET A 1 -29.89 17.31 1.53
CA MET A 1 -28.53 16.91 1.12
C MET A 1 -28.27 15.54 1.73
N ILE A 2 -27.78 14.55 0.98
CA ILE A 2 -27.47 13.22 1.53
C ILE A 2 -26.18 13.35 2.36
N ASP A 3 -26.17 12.77 3.57
CA ASP A 3 -25.00 12.72 4.46
C ASP A 3 -23.76 12.15 3.70
N PRO A 4 -22.65 12.91 3.59
CA PRO A 4 -21.44 12.49 2.90
C PRO A 4 -20.85 11.18 3.43
N ILE A 5 -20.87 10.98 4.75
CA ILE A 5 -20.41 9.74 5.38
C ILE A 5 -21.29 8.56 4.94
N PHE A 6 -22.61 8.75 4.99
CA PHE A 6 -23.55 7.71 4.57
C PHE A 6 -23.38 7.35 3.08
N LYS A 7 -23.17 8.36 2.22
CA LYS A 7 -22.87 8.17 0.81
C LYS A 7 -21.57 7.36 0.62
N ALA A 8 -20.52 7.69 1.35
CA ALA A 8 -19.24 6.98 1.29
C ALA A 8 -19.36 5.52 1.74
N VAL A 9 -20.13 5.25 2.81
CA VAL A 9 -20.40 3.87 3.26
C VAL A 9 -21.16 3.08 2.19
N ASN A 10 -22.17 3.65 1.56
CA ASN A 10 -22.89 2.99 0.47
C ASN A 10 -21.99 2.71 -0.73
N GLN A 11 -21.07 3.63 -1.06
CA GLN A 11 -20.08 3.40 -2.11
C GLN A 11 -19.15 2.26 -1.74
N ILE A 12 -18.64 2.21 -0.51
CA ILE A 12 -17.78 1.13 -0.02
C ILE A 12 -18.48 -0.22 -0.12
N TYR A 13 -19.75 -0.26 0.27
CA TYR A 13 -20.58 -1.45 0.16
C TYR A 13 -20.71 -1.91 -1.30
N ALA A 14 -20.82 -0.98 -2.25
CA ALA A 14 -20.92 -1.27 -3.68
C ALA A 14 -19.57 -1.61 -4.34
N THR A 15 -18.43 -1.16 -3.80
CA THR A 15 -17.09 -1.36 -4.39
C THR A 15 -16.45 -2.70 -4.01
N HIS A 16 -17.15 -3.81 -4.27
CA HIS A 16 -16.66 -5.20 -4.17
C HIS A 16 -16.21 -5.71 -2.78
N LEU A 17 -16.13 -4.86 -1.75
CA LEU A 17 -15.65 -5.28 -0.43
C LEU A 17 -16.50 -6.42 0.18
N VAL A 18 -17.82 -6.37 -0.04
CA VAL A 18 -18.75 -7.43 0.38
C VAL A 18 -18.51 -8.72 -0.42
N ASP A 19 -18.22 -8.59 -1.70
CA ASP A 19 -17.98 -9.72 -2.58
C ASP A 19 -16.66 -10.41 -2.23
N ASP A 20 -15.61 -9.65 -1.91
CA ASP A 20 -14.32 -10.19 -1.46
C ASP A 20 -14.47 -10.96 -0.13
N LEU A 21 -15.25 -10.44 0.82
CA LEU A 21 -15.51 -11.12 2.09
C LEU A 21 -16.30 -12.41 1.90
N ARG A 22 -17.25 -12.43 0.95
CA ARG A 22 -17.99 -13.66 0.58
C ARG A 22 -17.06 -14.66 -0.10
N ALA A 23 -16.30 -14.24 -1.09
CA ALA A 23 -15.32 -15.07 -1.79
C ALA A 23 -14.31 -15.68 -0.82
N LEU A 24 -13.83 -14.89 0.16
CA LEU A 24 -12.94 -15.36 1.22
C LEU A 24 -13.62 -16.47 2.04
N SER A 25 -14.86 -16.26 2.48
CA SER A 25 -15.62 -17.26 3.24
C SER A 25 -15.82 -18.54 2.44
N ASP A 26 -16.16 -18.43 1.17
CA ASP A 26 -16.48 -19.57 0.32
C ASP A 26 -15.25 -20.38 -0.06
N CYS A 27 -14.13 -19.73 -0.40
CA CYS A 27 -12.85 -20.41 -0.62
C CYS A 27 -12.36 -21.12 0.67
N MET A 28 -12.52 -20.48 1.83
CA MET A 28 -12.21 -21.10 3.12
C MET A 28 -13.08 -22.33 3.40
N LYS A 29 -14.33 -22.39 2.93
CA LYS A 29 -15.15 -23.60 3.02
C LYS A 29 -14.70 -24.65 2.01
N ALA A 30 -14.44 -24.25 0.76
CA ALA A 30 -14.05 -25.13 -0.34
C ALA A 30 -12.76 -25.91 -0.03
N ILE A 31 -11.74 -25.25 0.53
CA ILE A 31 -10.48 -25.90 0.89
C ILE A 31 -10.63 -26.98 1.97
N ARG A 32 -11.72 -26.96 2.76
CA ARG A 32 -12.01 -27.94 3.81
C ARG A 32 -12.91 -29.09 3.32
N ALA A 33 -13.39 -29.04 2.08
CA ALA A 33 -14.23 -30.10 1.53
C ALA A 33 -13.43 -31.38 1.26
N GLU A 34 -14.11 -32.52 1.30
CA GLU A 34 -13.49 -33.80 0.94
C GLU A 34 -13.06 -33.79 -0.54
N GLY A 35 -11.82 -34.20 -0.81
CA GLY A 35 -11.25 -34.19 -2.16
C GLY A 35 -10.86 -32.81 -2.70
N ALA A 36 -10.83 -31.78 -1.84
CA ALA A 36 -10.44 -30.42 -2.26
C ALA A 36 -9.02 -30.38 -2.87
N LYS A 37 -8.87 -29.60 -3.95
CA LYS A 37 -7.56 -29.29 -4.54
C LYS A 37 -6.93 -28.14 -3.77
N THR A 38 -6.34 -28.47 -2.63
CA THR A 38 -5.86 -27.48 -1.65
C THR A 38 -4.89 -26.45 -2.23
N ASP A 39 -4.06 -26.82 -3.20
CA ASP A 39 -3.11 -25.90 -3.84
C ASP A 39 -3.81 -24.85 -4.72
N ASN A 40 -4.87 -25.25 -5.44
CA ASN A 40 -5.67 -24.33 -6.23
C ASN A 40 -6.44 -23.37 -5.33
N GLU A 41 -7.08 -23.90 -4.29
CA GLU A 41 -7.80 -23.07 -3.31
C GLU A 41 -6.86 -22.12 -2.57
N ALA A 42 -5.62 -22.54 -2.27
CA ALA A 42 -4.62 -21.66 -1.67
C ALA A 42 -4.23 -20.51 -2.62
N LEU A 43 -4.12 -20.75 -3.92
CA LEU A 43 -3.86 -19.71 -4.91
C LEU A 43 -5.03 -18.72 -5.03
N GLU A 44 -6.27 -19.22 -5.09
CA GLU A 44 -7.48 -18.38 -5.10
C GLU A 44 -7.57 -17.54 -3.82
N LEU A 45 -7.31 -18.15 -2.66
CA LEU A 45 -7.29 -17.46 -1.37
C LEU A 45 -6.27 -16.32 -1.33
N ILE A 46 -5.07 -16.51 -1.89
CA ILE A 46 -4.06 -15.45 -2.01
C ILE A 46 -4.61 -14.28 -2.84
N GLY A 47 -5.19 -14.56 -4.01
CA GLY A 47 -5.74 -13.52 -4.88
C GLY A 47 -6.89 -12.73 -4.24
N ILE A 48 -7.78 -13.42 -3.53
CA ILE A 48 -8.89 -12.79 -2.78
C ILE A 48 -8.34 -11.88 -1.68
N LEU A 49 -7.33 -12.32 -0.92
CA LEU A 49 -6.73 -11.51 0.14
C LEU A 49 -6.02 -10.27 -0.41
N GLU A 50 -5.33 -10.37 -1.55
CA GLU A 50 -4.72 -9.21 -2.22
C GLU A 50 -5.76 -8.20 -2.70
N ASN A 51 -6.91 -8.66 -3.21
CA ASN A 51 -8.03 -7.78 -3.58
C ASN A 51 -8.64 -7.12 -2.35
N LEU A 52 -8.91 -7.89 -1.31
CA LEU A 52 -9.45 -7.41 -0.04
C LEU A 52 -8.55 -6.33 0.57
N GLU A 53 -7.23 -6.52 0.57
CA GLU A 53 -6.29 -5.50 1.05
C GLU A 53 -6.42 -4.19 0.27
N ARG A 54 -6.46 -4.27 -1.06
CA ARG A 54 -6.61 -3.09 -1.94
C ARG A 54 -7.92 -2.36 -1.70
N HIS A 55 -9.04 -3.09 -1.68
CA HIS A 55 -10.37 -2.50 -1.51
C HIS A 55 -10.58 -1.98 -0.09
N ALA A 56 -10.10 -2.69 0.94
CA ALA A 56 -10.16 -2.22 2.32
C ALA A 56 -9.32 -0.94 2.52
N LYS A 57 -8.13 -0.86 1.90
CA LYS A 57 -7.32 0.35 1.91
C LYS A 57 -8.06 1.52 1.27
N TYR A 58 -8.63 1.32 0.07
CA TYR A 58 -9.43 2.34 -0.60
C TYR A 58 -10.61 2.82 0.25
N ALA A 59 -11.40 1.89 0.80
CA ALA A 59 -12.54 2.18 1.65
C ALA A 59 -12.14 2.99 2.89
N ARG A 60 -11.03 2.61 3.54
CA ARG A 60 -10.48 3.33 4.68
C ARG A 60 -10.08 4.75 4.31
N GLU A 61 -9.36 4.95 3.21
CA GLU A 61 -8.92 6.30 2.80
C GLU A 61 -10.09 7.21 2.42
N LEU A 62 -11.13 6.64 1.79
CA LEU A 62 -12.36 7.39 1.50
C LEU A 62 -13.03 7.86 2.80
N LEU A 63 -13.25 6.98 3.77
CA LEU A 63 -13.83 7.35 5.06
C LEU A 63 -12.99 8.36 5.82
N ARG A 64 -11.66 8.23 5.80
CA ARG A 64 -10.76 9.21 6.43
C ARG A 64 -10.91 10.60 5.81
N THR A 65 -11.03 10.66 4.50
CA THR A 65 -11.18 11.93 3.76
C THR A 65 -12.51 12.59 4.10
N GLU A 66 -13.61 11.85 3.99
CA GLU A 66 -14.96 12.36 4.25
C GLU A 66 -15.15 12.75 5.72
N LEU A 67 -14.63 11.95 6.66
CA LEU A 67 -14.69 12.27 8.09
C LEU A 67 -13.87 13.51 8.43
N ALA A 68 -12.69 13.67 7.84
CA ALA A 68 -11.88 14.87 8.05
C ALA A 68 -12.57 16.13 7.52
N GLN A 69 -13.17 16.06 6.33
CA GLN A 69 -13.94 17.16 5.74
C GLN A 69 -15.15 17.54 6.59
N GLN A 70 -15.90 16.54 7.08
CA GLN A 70 -17.03 16.77 7.97
C GLN A 70 -16.59 17.43 9.28
N MET A 71 -15.55 16.89 9.94
CA MET A 71 -14.98 17.49 11.16
C MET A 71 -14.55 18.94 10.94
N GLN A 72 -13.95 19.24 9.78
CA GLN A 72 -13.54 20.61 9.43
C GLN A 72 -14.74 21.53 9.22
N SER A 73 -15.76 21.07 8.50
CA SER A 73 -17.01 21.83 8.27
C SER A 73 -17.75 22.13 9.58
N ASP A 74 -17.72 21.19 10.52
CA ASP A 74 -18.40 21.31 11.82
C ASP A 74 -17.55 22.05 12.87
N GLY A 75 -16.32 22.44 12.55
CA GLY A 75 -15.39 23.09 13.49
C GLY A 75 -14.92 22.17 14.62
N VAL A 76 -14.99 20.85 14.44
CA VAL A 76 -14.62 19.84 15.44
C VAL A 76 -13.16 19.43 15.26
N THR A 77 -12.32 19.66 16.27
CA THR A 77 -10.89 19.29 16.24
C THR A 77 -10.61 17.88 16.77
N GLY A 78 -11.58 17.26 17.45
CA GLY A 78 -11.46 15.89 17.93
C GLY A 78 -12.80 15.25 18.25
N MET A 79 -12.88 13.93 18.06
CA MET A 79 -14.05 13.12 18.36
C MET A 79 -13.64 11.73 18.84
N GLN A 80 -14.57 11.00 19.45
CA GLN A 80 -14.34 9.62 19.87
C GLN A 80 -15.59 8.77 19.65
N SER A 81 -15.35 7.49 19.38
CA SER A 81 -16.34 6.42 19.42
C SER A 81 -16.09 5.56 20.66
N GLN A 82 -16.81 4.44 20.79
CA GLN A 82 -16.59 3.49 21.88
C GLN A 82 -15.14 2.99 21.99
N ASN A 83 -14.46 2.77 20.84
CA ASN A 83 -13.15 2.11 20.81
C ASN A 83 -12.04 2.97 20.19
N TRP A 84 -12.37 4.09 19.54
CA TRP A 84 -11.42 4.86 18.72
C TRP A 84 -11.57 6.36 18.94
N LYS A 85 -10.45 7.09 18.90
CA LYS A 85 -10.39 8.56 18.91
C LYS A 85 -9.85 9.06 17.58
N ALA A 86 -10.42 10.17 17.09
CA ALA A 86 -9.91 10.92 15.95
C ALA A 86 -9.62 12.37 16.37
N SER A 87 -8.61 12.97 15.76
CA SER A 87 -8.29 14.39 15.91
C SER A 87 -7.83 14.95 14.58
N LEU A 88 -8.30 16.15 14.24
CA LEU A 88 -7.72 16.93 13.16
C LEU A 88 -6.40 17.51 13.67
N ALA A 89 -5.32 17.17 12.98
CA ALA A 89 -4.03 17.78 13.18
C ALA A 89 -3.67 18.56 11.91
N ASP A 90 -2.98 19.68 12.08
CA ASP A 90 -2.39 20.37 10.95
C ASP A 90 -1.41 19.43 10.24
N ALA A 91 -1.42 19.46 8.91
CA ALA A 91 -0.41 18.76 8.13
C ALA A 91 0.98 19.26 8.56
N ALA A 92 1.92 18.33 8.72
CA ALA A 92 3.30 18.70 9.05
C ALA A 92 3.82 19.67 7.99
N ARG A 93 4.25 20.87 8.45
CA ARG A 93 4.85 21.86 7.56
C ARG A 93 6.14 21.27 7.01
N THR A 94 6.18 21.08 5.70
CA THR A 94 7.39 20.65 4.98
C THR A 94 8.08 21.89 4.42
N ALA A 95 9.41 21.94 4.53
CA ALA A 95 10.19 23.02 3.96
C ALA A 95 10.22 22.87 2.42
N ILE A 96 9.92 23.96 1.72
CA ILE A 96 10.09 24.05 0.26
C ILE A 96 11.36 24.85 0.02
N ILE A 97 12.34 24.25 -0.66
CA ILE A 97 13.57 24.95 -1.05
C ILE A 97 13.23 25.87 -2.23
N THR A 98 13.23 27.18 -2.00
CA THR A 98 12.92 28.20 -3.03
C THR A 98 14.16 28.71 -3.75
N ASP A 99 15.31 28.71 -3.06
CA ASP A 99 16.64 29.00 -3.62
C ASP A 99 17.68 28.11 -2.95
N GLU A 100 18.04 27.03 -3.65
CA GLU A 100 19.02 26.06 -3.16
C GLU A 100 20.42 26.68 -3.02
N LYS A 101 20.79 27.61 -3.91
CA LYS A 101 22.13 28.22 -3.89
C LYS A 101 22.29 29.14 -2.69
N ALA A 102 21.30 29.99 -2.43
CA ALA A 102 21.28 30.83 -1.24
C ALA A 102 21.26 29.98 0.04
N LEU A 103 20.45 28.91 0.06
CA LEU A 103 20.38 28.00 1.21
C LEU A 103 21.72 27.26 1.44
N LYS A 104 22.41 26.85 0.37
CA LYS A 104 23.72 26.19 0.46
C LYS A 104 24.84 27.11 0.92
N ALA A 105 24.79 28.38 0.50
CA ALA A 105 25.73 29.39 0.96
C ALA A 105 25.50 29.75 2.43
N ALA A 106 24.24 29.88 2.86
CA ALA A 106 23.88 30.27 4.22
C ALA A 106 23.99 29.11 5.23
N MET A 107 23.64 27.89 4.82
CA MET A 107 23.54 26.71 5.68
C MET A 107 24.24 25.49 5.07
N PRO A 108 25.56 25.55 4.79
CA PRO A 108 26.29 24.48 4.10
C PRO A 108 26.26 23.14 4.84
N GLY A 109 26.05 23.14 6.17
CA GLY A 109 25.93 21.93 6.99
C GLY A 109 24.66 21.10 6.74
N LEU A 110 23.70 21.60 5.95
CA LEU A 110 22.54 20.81 5.50
C LEU A 110 22.86 19.87 4.33
N TRP A 111 24.03 20.03 3.69
CA TRP A 111 24.46 19.17 2.58
C TRP A 111 25.43 18.12 3.08
N GLU A 112 24.99 16.87 3.05
CA GLU A 112 25.88 15.72 3.25
C GLU A 112 26.74 15.51 1.99
N PRO A 113 28.03 15.14 2.13
CA PRO A 113 28.81 14.59 1.02
C PRO A 113 28.06 13.37 0.47
N GLN A 114 27.55 13.47 -0.76
CA GLN A 114 26.86 12.35 -1.41
C GLN A 114 27.76 11.12 -1.41
N PRO A 115 27.30 9.96 -0.91
CA PRO A 115 28.11 8.75 -0.95
C PRO A 115 28.30 8.34 -2.41
N ASP A 116 29.48 7.80 -2.73
CA ASP A 116 29.75 7.05 -3.96
C ASP A 116 28.82 5.83 -4.03
N LYS A 117 27.55 6.07 -4.40
CA LYS A 117 26.51 5.06 -4.36
C LYS A 117 26.65 4.18 -5.59
N LEU A 118 27.24 3.01 -5.39
CA LEU A 118 27.33 1.93 -6.37
C LEU A 118 25.97 1.68 -7.06
N ASN A 119 25.96 1.77 -8.40
CA ASN A 119 24.78 1.47 -9.20
C ASN A 119 24.53 -0.04 -9.21
N LYS A 120 23.79 -0.51 -8.20
CA LYS A 120 23.46 -1.93 -8.02
C LYS A 120 22.68 -2.51 -9.20
N THR A 121 21.89 -1.70 -9.89
CA THR A 121 21.10 -2.15 -11.05
C THR A 121 22.01 -2.53 -12.22
N GLU A 122 22.95 -1.65 -12.59
CA GLU A 122 23.91 -1.94 -13.65
C GLU A 122 24.92 -3.01 -13.23
N LEU A 123 25.36 -3.02 -11.97
CA LEU A 123 26.21 -4.09 -11.45
C LEU A 123 25.56 -5.46 -11.59
N ASN A 124 24.28 -5.59 -11.19
CA ASN A 124 23.53 -6.84 -11.33
C ASN A 124 23.29 -7.25 -12.78
N LYS A 125 23.11 -6.28 -13.70
CA LYS A 125 23.00 -6.58 -15.13
C LYS A 125 24.31 -7.13 -15.69
N LEU A 126 25.45 -6.52 -15.34
CA LEU A 126 26.77 -6.97 -15.78
C LEU A 126 27.11 -8.33 -15.19
N ALA A 127 26.90 -8.53 -13.88
CA ALA A 127 27.17 -9.79 -13.19
C ALA A 127 26.31 -10.96 -13.69
N ARG A 128 25.10 -10.70 -14.22
CA ARG A 128 24.26 -11.74 -14.89
C ARG A 128 24.72 -12.10 -16.30
N LYS A 129 25.52 -11.24 -16.94
CA LYS A 129 26.01 -11.44 -18.31
C LYS A 129 27.41 -12.05 -18.35
N GLY A 130 28.15 -12.00 -17.26
CA GLY A 130 29.48 -12.58 -17.15
C GLY A 130 30.15 -12.18 -15.83
N ASP A 131 31.40 -12.63 -15.66
CA ASP A 131 32.15 -12.41 -14.44
C ASP A 131 32.52 -10.94 -14.26
N VAL A 132 32.16 -10.39 -13.09
CA VAL A 132 32.55 -9.06 -12.66
C VAL A 132 33.53 -9.22 -11.48
N PRO A 133 34.76 -8.69 -11.56
CA PRO A 133 35.74 -8.81 -10.48
C PRO A 133 35.19 -8.32 -9.14
N GLY A 134 35.30 -9.15 -8.10
CA GLY A 134 34.80 -8.84 -6.76
C GLY A 134 33.28 -9.02 -6.57
N VAL A 135 32.57 -9.59 -7.54
CA VAL A 135 31.12 -9.85 -7.45
C VAL A 135 30.82 -11.31 -7.76
N THR A 136 30.04 -11.95 -6.90
CA THR A 136 29.46 -13.26 -7.14
C THR A 136 27.94 -13.17 -7.08
N LEU A 137 27.26 -13.85 -8.01
CA LEU A 137 25.81 -14.00 -7.94
C LEU A 137 25.46 -15.06 -6.91
N SER A 138 24.55 -14.75 -6.00
CA SER A 138 23.92 -15.78 -5.19
C SER A 138 23.03 -16.66 -6.08
N ASN A 139 22.82 -17.89 -5.66
CA ASN A 139 21.88 -18.84 -6.24
C ASN A 139 20.40 -18.48 -5.97
N GLY A 140 20.11 -17.25 -5.54
CA GLY A 140 18.74 -16.74 -5.39
C GLY A 140 17.95 -17.31 -4.21
N GLY A 141 18.51 -18.23 -3.43
CA GLY A 141 17.80 -18.92 -2.35
C GLY A 141 16.71 -19.86 -2.87
N ALA A 142 15.77 -20.23 -2.00
CA ALA A 142 14.62 -21.03 -2.40
C ALA A 142 13.74 -20.25 -3.40
N PRO A 143 13.13 -20.92 -4.39
CA PRO A 143 12.19 -20.28 -5.32
C PRO A 143 11.10 -19.51 -4.56
N VAL A 144 10.87 -18.25 -4.94
CA VAL A 144 9.83 -17.40 -4.36
C VAL A 144 8.63 -17.41 -5.29
N LEU A 145 7.44 -17.70 -4.74
CA LEU A 145 6.17 -17.62 -5.47
C LEU A 145 5.96 -16.19 -5.99
N ARG A 146 5.74 -16.05 -7.29
CA ARG A 146 5.33 -14.79 -7.91
C ARG A 146 3.91 -14.96 -8.45
N VAL A 147 2.95 -14.31 -7.82
CA VAL A 147 1.57 -14.21 -8.31
C VAL A 147 1.45 -12.94 -9.13
N SER A 148 0.82 -13.02 -10.31
CA SER A 148 0.53 -11.87 -11.17
C SER A 148 -0.80 -12.05 -11.85
N ALA A 149 -1.59 -10.98 -11.95
CA ALA A 149 -2.86 -11.00 -12.67
C ALA A 149 -2.66 -11.43 -14.13
N ARG A 150 -3.59 -12.26 -14.63
CA ARG A 150 -3.64 -12.64 -16.05
C ARG A 150 -3.96 -11.38 -16.86
N LYS A 151 -3.13 -11.01 -17.83
CA LYS A 151 -3.51 -9.97 -18.81
C LYS A 151 -4.72 -10.49 -19.59
N GLY A 152 -5.80 -9.72 -19.60
CA GLY A 152 -6.99 -10.03 -20.39
C GLY A 152 -6.66 -10.08 -21.88
N GLU A 153 -7.23 -11.07 -22.56
CA GLU A 153 -7.39 -11.08 -24.02
C GLU A 153 -8.63 -10.26 -24.40
#